data_AF-A0A443S8C1-F1
#
_entry.id   AF-A0A443S8C1-F1
#
_cell.length_a   1.000
_cell.length_b   1.000
_cell.length_c   1.000
_cell.angle_alpha   90.00
_cell.angle_beta   90.00
_cell.angle_gamma   90.00
#
_symmetry.space_group_name_H-M   'P 1'
#
loop_
_entity.id
_entity.type
_entity.pdbx_description
1 polymer ?
#
loop_
_entity_poly.entity_id
_entity_poly.type
_entity_poly.pdbx_seq_one_letter_code
_entity_poly.pdbx_strand_id
1 'polypeptide(L)'
;MVMWEDLRGGRCSMGDACSNPSDEEGVHEMLMKNFNRHYKSNKAPLGLFYHSAWFNTQHHRRGLIKFLDEILTKKDVYVVTNWQMLQWMRNPTPLSQLENFEPWNCRLISEQRPRSCNRANVCNVESKSGSRFMKTCQPCPNFFPWLGKTGF
;
A
#
# COMPACT_ATOMS: atom_id res chain seq x y z
N MET A 1 1.32 18.12 0.55
CA MET A 1 0.59 16.86 0.79
C MET A 1 -0.69 17.21 1.53
N VAL A 2 -1.85 16.77 1.05
CA VAL A 2 -3.13 16.99 1.75
C VAL A 2 -3.18 15.99 2.90
N MET A 3 -3.03 16.47 4.13
CA MET A 3 -3.10 15.62 5.32
C MET A 3 -4.52 15.07 5.51
N TRP A 4 -4.62 13.88 6.07
CA TRP A 4 -5.89 13.29 6.47
C TRP A 4 -6.57 14.13 7.53
N GLU A 5 -7.89 14.06 7.53
CA GLU A 5 -8.75 14.64 8.56
C GLU A 5 -9.66 13.54 9.11
N ASP A 6 -9.55 13.25 10.41
CA ASP A 6 -10.40 12.25 11.07
C ASP A 6 -11.83 12.78 11.27
N LEU A 7 -12.73 11.93 11.79
CA LEU A 7 -14.13 12.30 12.03
C LEU A 7 -14.30 13.38 13.12
N ARG A 8 -13.27 13.63 13.93
CA ARG A 8 -13.25 14.66 14.98
C ARG A 8 -12.55 15.96 14.51
N GLY A 9 -12.11 16.03 13.26
CA GLY A 9 -11.38 17.17 12.70
C GLY A 9 -9.87 17.16 12.99
N GLY A 10 -9.36 16.11 13.63
CA GLY A 10 -7.93 15.91 13.87
C GLY A 10 -7.17 15.65 12.57
N ARG A 11 -5.92 16.12 12.49
CA ARG A 11 -5.07 15.98 11.29
C ARG A 11 -4.02 14.88 11.50
N CYS A 12 -3.83 14.05 10.49
CA CYS A 12 -2.94 12.89 10.53
C CYS A 12 -2.24 12.69 9.17
N SER A 13 -1.06 12.08 9.18
CA SER A 13 -0.29 11.79 7.95
C SER A 13 -0.52 10.38 7.42
N MET A 14 -0.87 9.44 8.32
CA MET A 14 -1.18 8.04 8.00
C MET A 14 -2.58 7.73 8.53
N GLY A 15 -3.31 6.85 7.84
CA GLY A 15 -4.71 6.56 8.20
C GLY A 15 -4.84 5.86 9.56
N ASP A 16 -3.82 5.10 9.96
CA ASP A 16 -3.72 4.42 11.26
C ASP A 16 -3.21 5.30 12.42
N ALA A 17 -2.72 6.51 12.11
CA ALA A 17 -2.34 7.52 13.09
C ALA A 17 -3.49 8.49 13.41
N CYS A 18 -4.61 8.39 12.69
CA CYS A 18 -5.82 9.15 12.95
C CYS A 18 -6.57 8.62 14.19
N SER A 19 -7.57 9.37 14.66
CA SER A 19 -8.55 8.80 15.58
C SER A 19 -9.30 7.64 14.92
N ASN A 20 -9.03 6.42 15.36
CA ASN A 20 -9.67 5.23 14.80
C ASN A 20 -11.18 5.21 15.11
N PRO A 21 -12.04 5.06 14.09
CA PRO A 21 -13.46 4.85 14.30
C PRO A 21 -13.75 3.52 15.01
N SER A 22 -14.85 3.47 15.75
CA SER A 22 -15.25 2.30 16.56
C SER A 22 -15.84 1.15 15.76
N ASP A 23 -16.28 1.41 14.53
CA ASP A 23 -17.04 0.49 13.69
C ASP A 23 -16.67 0.61 12.20
N GLU A 24 -17.28 -0.25 11.39
CA GLU A 24 -17.02 -0.36 9.95
C GLU A 24 -17.50 0.88 9.19
N GLU A 25 -18.67 1.39 9.56
CA GLU A 25 -19.31 2.59 9.00
C GLU A 25 -18.43 3.82 9.21
N GLY A 26 -17.93 4.04 10.41
CA GLY A 26 -17.05 5.17 10.70
C GLY A 26 -15.71 5.08 9.96
N VAL A 27 -15.16 3.87 9.78
CA VAL A 27 -13.96 3.68 8.96
C VAL A 27 -14.25 4.06 7.51
N HIS A 28 -15.33 3.53 6.93
CA HIS A 28 -15.75 3.85 5.57
C HIS A 28 -16.02 5.35 5.39
N GLU A 29 -16.72 5.98 6.33
CA GLU A 29 -17.01 7.42 6.33
C GLU A 29 -15.72 8.24 6.36
N MET A 30 -14.77 7.90 7.23
CA MET A 30 -13.49 8.60 7.34
C MET A 30 -12.68 8.48 6.03
N LEU A 31 -12.67 7.30 5.41
CA LEU A 31 -12.00 7.07 4.12
C LEU A 31 -12.66 7.89 3.02
N MET A 32 -14.00 7.86 2.92
CA MET A 32 -14.76 8.61 1.92
C MET A 32 -14.66 10.13 2.10
N LYS A 33 -14.64 10.62 3.35
CA LYS A 33 -14.38 12.03 3.68
C LYS A 33 -13.05 12.49 3.05
N ASN A 34 -11.98 11.72 3.28
CA ASN A 34 -10.66 12.07 2.76
C ASN A 34 -10.54 11.86 1.25
N PHE A 35 -11.15 10.82 0.70
CA PHE A 35 -11.24 10.64 -0.75
C PHE A 35 -11.92 11.83 -1.44
N ASN A 36 -13.08 12.28 -0.93
CA ASN A 36 -13.82 13.40 -1.51
C ASN A 36 -13.04 14.72 -1.47
N ARG A 37 -12.19 14.94 -0.46
CA ARG A 37 -11.32 16.13 -0.39
C ARG A 37 -10.34 16.21 -1.57
N HIS A 38 -9.88 15.07 -2.07
CA HIS A 38 -9.04 14.99 -3.26
C HIS A 38 -9.88 14.97 -4.53
N TYR A 39 -10.86 14.07 -4.59
CA TYR A 39 -11.65 13.77 -5.78
C TYR A 39 -12.49 14.96 -6.27
N LYS A 40 -13.04 15.77 -5.35
CA LYS A 40 -13.85 16.96 -5.66
C LYS A 40 -13.03 18.25 -5.81
N SER A 41 -11.70 18.18 -5.66
CA SER A 41 -10.80 19.32 -5.81
C SER A 41 -9.85 19.10 -6.99
N ASN A 42 -8.54 19.24 -6.78
CA ASN A 42 -7.52 19.13 -7.83
C ASN A 42 -7.12 17.69 -8.16
N LYS A 43 -7.78 16.67 -7.59
CA LYS A 43 -7.47 15.25 -7.78
C LYS A 43 -6.00 14.91 -7.50
N ALA A 44 -5.35 15.62 -6.57
CA ALA A 44 -4.03 15.21 -6.09
C ALA A 44 -4.07 13.74 -5.60
N PRO A 45 -3.02 12.93 -5.79
CA PRO A 45 -3.02 11.54 -5.35
C PRO A 45 -3.36 11.38 -3.85
N LEU A 46 -4.30 10.50 -3.53
CA LEU A 46 -4.63 10.13 -2.16
C LEU A 46 -3.72 8.99 -1.70
N GLY A 47 -2.91 9.26 -0.67
CA GLY A 47 -2.04 8.26 -0.06
C GLY A 47 -2.77 7.45 1.02
N LEU A 48 -2.83 6.13 0.84
CA LEU A 48 -3.34 5.16 1.80
C LEU A 48 -2.16 4.51 2.56
N PHE A 49 -1.66 5.18 3.60
CA PHE A 49 -0.50 4.71 4.39
C PHE A 49 -0.96 4.06 5.70
N TYR A 50 -0.57 2.80 5.91
CA TYR A 50 -0.98 1.97 7.05
C TYR A 50 0.11 0.97 7.45
N HIS A 51 0.18 0.65 8.74
CA HIS A 51 0.86 -0.54 9.24
C HIS A 51 -0.09 -1.75 9.20
N SER A 52 0.44 -2.94 8.88
CA SER A 52 -0.37 -4.17 8.78
C SER A 52 -1.15 -4.49 10.06
N ALA A 53 -0.60 -4.16 11.23
CA ALA A 53 -1.24 -4.37 12.52
C ALA A 53 -2.59 -3.65 12.68
N TRP A 54 -2.80 -2.52 11.98
CA TRP A 54 -4.07 -1.79 12.02
C TRP A 54 -5.24 -2.63 11.51
N PHE A 55 -4.97 -3.54 10.56
CA PHE A 55 -5.95 -4.44 9.97
C PHE A 55 -6.23 -5.71 10.78
N ASN A 56 -5.57 -5.90 11.93
CA ASN A 56 -5.92 -6.98 12.86
C ASN A 56 -7.31 -6.75 13.48
N THR A 57 -7.75 -5.50 13.53
CA THR A 57 -9.10 -5.12 13.92
C THR A 57 -10.07 -5.35 12.77
N GLN A 58 -11.08 -6.20 12.96
CA GLN A 58 -11.92 -6.70 11.87
C GLN A 58 -12.68 -5.59 11.14
N HIS A 59 -13.25 -4.63 11.87
CA HIS A 59 -14.03 -3.54 11.27
C HIS A 59 -13.18 -2.56 10.47
N HIS A 60 -11.90 -2.36 10.83
CA HIS A 60 -10.95 -1.58 10.03
C HIS A 60 -10.75 -2.19 8.64
N ARG A 61 -10.52 -3.52 8.59
CA ARG A 61 -10.37 -4.24 7.32
C ARG A 61 -11.64 -4.18 6.47
N ARG A 62 -12.81 -4.44 7.08
CA ARG A 62 -14.08 -4.40 6.35
C ARG A 62 -14.39 -3.00 5.82
N GLY A 63 -14.17 -1.96 6.63
CA GLY A 63 -14.37 -0.58 6.22
C GLY A 63 -13.46 -0.17 5.06
N LEU A 64 -12.20 -0.60 5.06
CA LEU A 64 -11.30 -0.39 3.91
C LEU A 64 -11.78 -1.12 2.65
N ILE A 65 -12.21 -2.38 2.76
CA ILE A 65 -12.72 -3.16 1.62
C ILE A 65 -13.97 -2.48 1.04
N LYS A 66 -14.93 -2.10 1.89
CA LYS A 66 -16.15 -1.37 1.51
C LYS A 66 -15.82 -0.05 0.77
N PHE A 67 -14.82 0.68 1.26
CA PHE A 67 -14.32 1.89 0.60
C PHE A 67 -13.73 1.61 -0.78
N LEU A 68 -12.88 0.58 -0.91
CA LEU A 68 -12.27 0.20 -2.17
C LEU A 68 -13.33 -0.23 -3.19
N ASP A 69 -14.28 -1.07 -2.77
CA ASP A 69 -15.40 -1.52 -3.62
C ASP A 69 -16.20 -0.32 -4.14
N GLU A 70 -16.48 0.69 -3.30
CA GLU A 70 -17.21 1.88 -3.71
C GLU A 70 -16.43 2.75 -4.71
N ILE A 71 -15.18 3.09 -4.42
CA ILE A 71 -14.42 4.01 -5.30
C ILE A 71 -14.07 3.35 -6.64
N LEU A 72 -13.90 2.02 -6.67
CA LEU A 72 -13.59 1.26 -7.89
C LEU A 72 -14.82 1.13 -8.82
N THR A 73 -16.01 1.50 -8.37
CA THR A 73 -17.16 1.69 -9.29
C THR A 73 -16.99 2.88 -10.23
N LYS A 74 -16.09 3.82 -9.90
CA LYS A 74 -15.84 5.03 -10.68
C LYS A 74 -14.80 4.74 -11.76
N LYS A 75 -15.15 5.02 -13.02
CA LYS A 75 -14.30 4.76 -14.19
C LYS A 75 -13.03 5.61 -14.24
N ASP A 76 -12.96 6.68 -13.47
CA ASP A 76 -11.84 7.62 -13.42
C ASP A 76 -11.00 7.50 -12.14
N VAL A 77 -11.12 6.40 -11.40
CA VAL A 77 -10.35 6.10 -10.19
C VAL A 77 -9.49 4.86 -10.40
N TYR A 78 -8.20 4.97 -10.05
CA TYR A 78 -7.22 3.89 -10.17
C TYR A 78 -6.48 3.70 -8.85
N VAL A 79 -6.37 2.45 -8.40
CA VAL A 79 -5.51 2.08 -7.27
C VAL A 79 -4.18 1.59 -7.84
N VAL A 80 -3.13 2.38 -7.64
CA VAL A 80 -1.81 2.16 -8.25
C VAL A 80 -0.71 2.17 -7.20
N THR A 81 0.46 1.65 -7.56
CA THR A 81 1.67 1.78 -6.74
C THR A 81 2.23 3.21 -6.79
N ASN A 82 3.05 3.58 -5.81
CA ASN A 82 3.78 4.86 -5.83
C ASN A 82 4.66 5.00 -7.09
N TRP A 83 5.23 3.91 -7.60
CA TRP A 83 6.02 3.93 -8.83
C TRP A 83 5.17 4.28 -10.05
N GLN A 84 4.03 3.62 -10.22
CA GLN A 84 3.08 3.90 -11.29
C GLN A 84 2.54 5.34 -11.25
N MET A 85 2.26 5.86 -10.05
CA MET A 85 1.92 7.27 -9.85
C MET A 85 3.04 8.20 -10.35
N LEU A 86 4.30 7.93 -9.99
CA LEU A 86 5.45 8.72 -10.45
C LEU A 86 5.62 8.68 -11.98
N GLN A 87 5.37 7.54 -12.61
CA GLN A 87 5.41 7.44 -14.08
C GLN A 87 4.35 8.33 -14.74
N TRP A 88 3.13 8.34 -14.20
CA TRP A 88 2.08 9.24 -14.66
C TRP A 88 2.42 10.71 -14.40
N MET A 89 3.03 11.06 -13.26
CA MET A 89 3.46 12.44 -13.00
C MET A 89 4.56 12.91 -13.94
N ARG A 90 5.44 12.00 -14.41
CA ARG A 90 6.48 12.30 -15.40
C ARG A 90 5.92 12.49 -16.80
N ASN A 91 4.85 11.77 -17.14
CA ASN A 91 4.15 11.90 -18.42
C ASN A 91 2.62 11.91 -18.20
N PRO A 92 2.05 13.07 -17.81
CA PRO A 92 0.64 13.18 -17.49
C PRO A 92 -0.24 12.74 -18.67
N THR A 93 -0.92 11.61 -18.48
CA THR A 93 -1.74 10.98 -19.52
C THR A 93 -3.22 11.20 -19.20
N PRO A 94 -4.03 11.74 -20.14
CA PRO A 94 -5.45 11.97 -19.90
C PRO A 94 -6.22 10.65 -19.75
N LEU A 95 -7.36 10.69 -19.05
CA LEU A 95 -8.20 9.51 -18.79
C LEU A 95 -8.52 8.70 -20.05
N SER A 96 -8.77 9.37 -21.18
CA SER A 96 -9.07 8.74 -22.48
C SER A 96 -7.94 7.89 -23.05
N GLN A 97 -6.70 8.06 -22.56
CA GLN A 97 -5.52 7.34 -23.04
C GLN A 97 -4.93 6.41 -21.96
N LEU A 98 -5.44 6.45 -20.73
CA LEU A 98 -4.90 5.66 -19.61
C LEU A 98 -5.02 4.15 -19.81
N GLU A 99 -6.02 3.68 -20.55
CA GLU A 99 -6.15 2.25 -20.88
C GLU A 99 -4.93 1.72 -21.65
N ASN A 100 -4.29 2.58 -22.45
CA ASN A 100 -3.10 2.26 -23.23
C ASN A 100 -1.81 2.79 -22.59
N PHE A 101 -1.86 3.28 -21.35
CA PHE A 101 -0.69 3.80 -20.66
C PHE A 101 0.22 2.65 -20.23
N GLU A 102 1.29 2.45 -21.00
CA GLU A 102 2.21 1.32 -20.85
C GLU A 102 2.70 1.09 -19.40
N PRO A 103 3.08 2.12 -18.62
CA PRO A 103 3.55 1.90 -17.25
C PRO A 103 2.49 1.32 -16.30
N TRP A 104 1.21 1.38 -16.66
CA TRP A 104 0.10 0.80 -15.90
C TRP A 104 -0.38 -0.53 -16.49
N ASN A 105 0.24 -1.03 -17.56
CA ASN A 105 -0.16 -2.26 -18.22
C ASN A 105 0.14 -3.49 -17.36
N CYS A 106 -0.91 -4.13 -16.85
CA CYS A 106 -0.81 -5.30 -15.97
C CYS A 106 -0.10 -6.51 -16.62
N ARG A 107 -0.21 -6.70 -17.94
CA ARG A 107 0.42 -7.83 -18.63
C ARG A 107 1.94 -7.71 -18.59
N LEU A 108 2.46 -6.54 -18.95
CA LEU A 108 3.91 -6.27 -18.94
C LEU A 108 4.48 -6.39 -17.52
N ILE A 109 3.76 -5.90 -16.52
CA ILE A 109 4.14 -6.05 -15.10
C ILE A 109 4.19 -7.53 -14.69
N SER A 110 3.22 -8.34 -15.14
CA SER A 110 3.17 -9.77 -14.83
C SER A 110 4.31 -10.55 -15.49
N GLU A 111 4.63 -10.23 -16.75
CA GLU A 111 5.72 -10.88 -17.50
C GLU A 111 7.11 -10.57 -16.93
N GLN A 112 7.30 -9.37 -16.36
CA GLN A 112 8.57 -8.98 -15.73
C GLN A 112 8.74 -9.51 -14.30
N ARG A 113 7.69 -10.04 -13.67
CA ARG A 113 7.74 -10.47 -12.28
C ARG A 113 8.52 -11.78 -12.13
N PRO A 114 9.45 -11.90 -11.16
CA PRO A 114 10.09 -13.17 -10.86
C PRO A 114 9.06 -14.26 -10.52
N ARG A 115 9.40 -15.52 -10.83
CA ARG A 115 8.53 -16.66 -10.52
C ARG A 115 8.26 -16.74 -9.01
N SER A 116 7.05 -17.21 -8.67
CA SER A 116 6.70 -17.52 -7.29
C SER A 116 7.65 -18.55 -6.70
N CYS A 117 8.03 -18.33 -5.45
CA CYS A 117 8.84 -19.25 -4.67
C CYS A 117 7.94 -20.06 -3.76
N ASN A 118 7.59 -21.25 -4.21
CA ASN A 118 6.62 -22.10 -3.53
C ASN A 118 7.24 -22.86 -2.34
N ARG A 119 8.57 -23.01 -2.30
CA ARG A 119 9.32 -23.66 -1.23
C ARG A 119 10.47 -22.76 -0.81
N ALA A 120 10.25 -21.97 0.25
CA ALA A 120 11.29 -21.14 0.84
C ALA A 120 12.22 -21.98 1.72
N ASN A 121 13.51 -21.65 1.68
CA ASN A 121 14.49 -22.08 2.66
C ASN A 121 14.17 -21.42 4.01
N VAL A 122 14.27 -22.19 5.09
CA VAL A 122 14.14 -21.71 6.48
C VAL A 122 15.52 -21.71 7.10
N CYS A 123 16.11 -20.53 7.23
CA CYS A 123 17.48 -20.35 7.68
C CYS A 123 17.48 -19.96 9.16
N ASN A 124 18.12 -20.76 10.01
CA ASN A 124 18.45 -20.37 11.37
C ASN A 124 19.86 -19.77 11.37
N VAL A 125 19.96 -18.45 11.54
CA VAL A 125 21.21 -17.71 11.34
C VAL A 125 21.59 -16.93 12.60
N GLU A 126 22.88 -16.88 12.86
CA GLU A 126 23.41 -16.18 14.04
C GLU A 126 23.35 -14.66 13.85
N SER A 127 22.98 -13.95 14.91
CA SER A 127 23.04 -12.49 14.99
C SER A 127 23.69 -12.06 16.31
N LYS A 128 24.12 -10.79 16.41
CA LYS A 128 24.65 -10.22 17.66
C LYS A 128 23.71 -10.36 18.87
N SER A 129 22.41 -10.50 18.61
CA SER A 129 21.34 -10.60 19.61
C SER A 129 20.77 -12.03 19.73
N GLY A 130 21.56 -13.03 19.33
CA GLY A 130 21.20 -14.44 19.31
C GLY A 130 20.64 -14.92 17.96
N SER A 131 20.22 -16.18 17.92
CA SER A 131 19.70 -16.81 16.70
C SER A 131 18.46 -16.09 16.16
N ARG A 132 18.34 -16.03 14.83
CA ARG A 132 17.19 -15.46 14.11
C ARG A 132 16.78 -16.39 12.98
N PHE A 133 15.47 -16.50 12.75
CA PHE A 133 14.93 -17.24 11.62
C PHE A 133 14.62 -16.31 10.46
N MET A 134 15.03 -16.70 9.25
CA MET A 134 14.72 -16.00 8.01
C MET A 134 14.18 -16.97 6.98
N LYS A 135 13.13 -16.58 6.26
CA LYS A 135 12.60 -17.32 5.10
C LYS A 135 13.07 -16.64 3.82
N THR A 136 13.68 -17.40 2.92
CA THR A 136 14.20 -16.87 1.65
C THR A 136 14.14 -17.92 0.54
N CYS A 137 14.13 -17.46 -0.71
CA CYS A 137 14.19 -18.30 -1.91
C CYS A 137 15.61 -18.42 -2.45
N GLN A 138 16.54 -17.68 -1.84
CA GLN A 138 17.98 -17.74 -2.09
C GLN A 138 18.64 -18.73 -1.11
N PRO A 139 19.91 -19.10 -1.32
CA PRO A 139 20.68 -19.84 -0.33
C PRO A 139 20.70 -19.13 1.03
N CYS A 140 20.80 -19.89 2.11
CA CYS A 140 20.89 -19.32 3.45
C CYS A 140 22.18 -18.52 3.62
N PRO A 141 22.12 -17.29 4.17
CA PRO A 141 23.32 -16.52 4.46
C PRO A 141 24.11 -17.13 5.63
N ASN A 142 25.40 -16.84 5.70
CA ASN A 142 26.30 -17.33 6.76
C ASN A 142 25.99 -16.71 8.13
N PHE A 143 25.45 -15.49 8.14
CA PHE A 143 25.05 -14.75 9.34
C PHE A 143 23.83 -13.87 9.01
N PHE A 144 23.12 -13.41 10.04
CA PHE A 144 21.93 -12.58 9.84
C PHE A 144 22.27 -11.25 9.14
N PRO A 145 21.65 -10.93 7.97
CA PRO A 145 21.87 -9.67 7.29
C PRO A 145 21.53 -8.47 8.20
N TRP A 146 22.47 -7.53 8.33
CA TRP A 146 22.33 -6.36 9.20
C TRP A 146 23.07 -5.15 8.63
N LEU A 147 23.00 -4.01 9.34
CA LEU A 147 23.73 -2.81 8.98
C LEU A 147 25.23 -3.12 8.82
N GLY A 148 25.74 -2.83 7.62
CA GLY A 148 27.14 -3.04 7.24
C GLY A 148 27.52 -4.49 6.87
N LYS A 149 26.59 -5.45 6.91
CA LYS A 149 26.87 -6.84 6.50
C LYS A 149 25.67 -7.51 5.85
N THR A 150 25.82 -7.97 4.62
CA THR A 150 24.71 -8.50 3.79
C THR A 150 24.36 -9.97 4.04
N GLY A 151 25.20 -10.72 4.74
CA GLY A 151 24.97 -12.15 5.02
C GLY A 151 25.65 -13.11 4.04
N PHE A 152 26.27 -12.59 2.97
CA PHE A 152 27.04 -13.34 1.98
C PHE A 152 28.51 -12.92 2.02
#